data_AF-A0A9D1LD16-F1
#
_entry.id   AF-A0A9D1LD16-F1
#
_cell.length_a   1.000
_cell.length_b   1.000
_cell.length_c   1.000
_cell.angle_alpha   90.00
_cell.angle_beta   90.00
_cell.angle_gamma   90.00
#
_symmetry.space_group_name_H-M   'P 1'
#
loop_
_entity.id
_entity.type
_entity.pdbx_description
1 polymer ?
#
loop_
_entity_poly.entity_id
_entity_poly.type
_entity_poly.pdbx_seq_one_letter_code
_entity_poly.pdbx_strand_id
1 'polypeptide(L)'
;IKVLGILKNKRAWKYIPLKYVDMSHENINKWKVLVPRANGSGALGEVLSTPLIGEPLIGYTQSFIGIGSFDTEYEAIAAIKYIKSKFARVILGVLKVTQDNDRGVWKLIPLQDFTPSSDIDWSKSVHEIDLQLYRKYGLDENEIDFIESHVKEMA
;
A
#
# COMPACT_ATOMS: atom_id res chain seq x y z
N ILE A 1 -15.75 -7.85 -15.82
CA ILE A 1 -14.58 -7.46 -15.01
C ILE A 1 -14.30 -8.50 -13.93
N LYS A 2 -13.04 -8.59 -13.51
CA LYS A 2 -12.59 -9.44 -12.40
C LYS A 2 -12.67 -8.62 -11.11
N VAL A 3 -13.23 -9.18 -10.05
CA VAL A 3 -13.48 -8.49 -8.78
C VAL A 3 -12.84 -9.27 -7.64
N LEU A 4 -11.96 -8.60 -6.87
CA LEU A 4 -11.35 -9.14 -5.67
C LEU A 4 -12.30 -8.96 -4.47
N GLY A 5 -12.51 -10.03 -3.70
CA GLY A 5 -13.28 -9.95 -2.45
C GLY A 5 -12.85 -11.02 -1.45
N ILE A 6 -13.64 -11.14 -0.40
CA ILE A 6 -13.48 -12.19 0.62
C ILE A 6 -14.70 -13.10 0.57
N LEU A 7 -14.48 -14.41 0.48
CA LEU A 7 -15.51 -15.45 0.57
C LEU A 7 -15.04 -16.52 1.56
N LYS A 8 -15.86 -16.81 2.58
CA LYS A 8 -15.52 -17.77 3.64
C LYS A 8 -14.13 -17.49 4.26
N ASN A 9 -13.87 -16.23 4.60
CA ASN A 9 -12.61 -15.73 5.17
C ASN A 9 -11.35 -15.97 4.31
N LYS A 10 -11.51 -16.23 3.01
CA LYS A 10 -10.40 -16.36 2.06
C LYS A 10 -10.55 -15.35 0.93
N ARG A 11 -9.43 -14.83 0.44
CA ARG A 11 -9.40 -14.00 -0.76
C ARG A 11 -9.95 -14.81 -1.93
N ALA A 12 -10.90 -14.24 -2.66
CA ALA A 12 -11.55 -14.90 -3.77
C ALA A 12 -11.74 -13.93 -4.93
N TRP A 13 -11.59 -14.46 -6.13
CA TRP A 13 -11.91 -13.75 -7.37
C TRP A 13 -13.31 -14.13 -7.83
N LYS A 14 -14.09 -13.11 -8.20
CA LYS A 14 -15.40 -13.26 -8.85
C LYS A 14 -15.43 -12.44 -10.13
N TYR A 15 -16.42 -12.69 -10.96
CA TYR A 15 -16.56 -12.04 -12.25
C TYR A 15 -17.98 -11.49 -12.36
N ILE A 16 -18.08 -10.24 -12.82
CA ILE A 16 -19.36 -9.61 -13.17
C ILE A 16 -19.28 -9.06 -14.60
N PRO A 17 -20.36 -9.13 -15.39
CA PRO A 17 -20.40 -8.50 -16.71
C PRO A 17 -20.12 -6.99 -16.65
N LEU A 18 -19.33 -6.48 -17.61
CA LEU A 18 -18.93 -5.06 -17.66
C LEU A 18 -20.13 -4.11 -17.69
N LYS A 19 -21.24 -4.51 -18.34
CA LYS A 19 -22.49 -3.73 -18.42
C LYS A 19 -23.13 -3.39 -17.08
N TYR A 20 -22.71 -4.04 -15.99
CA TYR A 20 -23.20 -3.76 -14.63
C TYR A 20 -22.23 -2.91 -13.80
N VAL A 21 -21.13 -2.45 -14.39
CA VAL A 21 -20.10 -1.67 -13.72
C VAL A 21 -20.27 -0.21 -14.09
N ASP A 22 -20.27 0.66 -13.08
CA ASP A 22 -20.13 2.09 -13.33
C ASP A 22 -18.70 2.40 -13.80
N MET A 23 -18.59 2.79 -15.07
CA MET A 23 -17.33 3.11 -15.73
C MET A 23 -16.98 4.61 -15.66
N SER A 24 -17.78 5.42 -14.96
CA SER A 24 -17.53 6.87 -14.82
C SER A 24 -16.30 7.18 -13.96
N HIS A 25 -15.94 6.27 -13.03
CA HIS A 25 -14.81 6.47 -12.13
C HIS A 25 -13.50 6.00 -12.77
N GLU A 26 -12.51 6.88 -12.87
CA GLU A 26 -11.22 6.63 -13.54
C GLU A 26 -10.44 5.42 -13.00
N ASN A 27 -10.53 5.18 -11.69
CA ASN A 27 -9.78 4.14 -11.00
C ASN A 27 -9.98 2.74 -11.61
N ILE A 28 -11.15 2.42 -12.20
CA ILE A 28 -11.37 1.10 -12.80
C ILE A 28 -10.40 0.82 -13.95
N ASN A 29 -9.99 1.83 -14.71
CA ASN A 29 -9.11 1.72 -15.87
C ASN A 29 -7.63 1.94 -15.54
N LYS A 30 -7.31 2.20 -14.26
CA LYS A 30 -5.95 2.48 -13.79
C LYS A 30 -5.41 1.30 -13.01
N TRP A 31 -4.10 1.28 -12.81
CA TRP A 31 -3.43 0.44 -11.83
C TRP A 31 -3.69 0.98 -10.42
N LYS A 32 -3.70 0.11 -9.42
CA LYS A 32 -3.89 0.50 -8.01
C LYS A 32 -3.24 -0.51 -7.07
N VAL A 33 -2.93 -0.08 -5.85
CA VAL A 33 -2.51 -1.00 -4.79
C VAL A 33 -3.70 -1.30 -3.89
N LEU A 34 -3.95 -2.58 -3.61
CA LEU A 34 -5.05 -3.07 -2.79
C LEU A 34 -4.51 -3.57 -1.46
N VAL A 35 -4.99 -2.99 -0.36
CA VAL A 35 -4.64 -3.40 1.01
C VAL A 35 -5.91 -3.87 1.72
N PRO A 36 -5.88 -4.96 2.50
CA PRO A 36 -7.03 -5.35 3.30
C PRO A 36 -7.46 -4.22 4.25
N ARG A 37 -8.78 -4.03 4.37
CA ARG A 37 -9.36 -3.01 5.25
C ARG A 37 -9.25 -3.39 6.73
N ALA A 38 -9.37 -4.68 7.05
CA ALA A 38 -9.12 -5.18 8.40
C ALA A 38 -7.80 -5.95 8.39
N ASN A 39 -6.83 -5.53 9.22
CA ASN A 39 -5.48 -6.08 9.20
C ASN A 39 -4.75 -5.88 10.54
N GLY A 40 -4.20 -6.97 11.09
CA GLY A 40 -3.44 -6.95 12.34
C GLY A 40 -4.30 -6.57 13.55
N SER A 41 -3.64 -6.26 14.67
CA SER A 41 -4.23 -5.72 15.89
C SER A 41 -4.19 -4.19 15.96
N GLY A 42 -3.26 -3.56 15.23
CA GLY A 42 -2.94 -2.13 15.38
C GLY A 42 -1.69 -1.88 16.22
N ALA A 43 -0.97 -2.93 16.64
CA ALA A 43 0.33 -2.77 17.25
C ALA A 43 1.37 -2.25 16.23
N LEU A 44 2.23 -1.34 16.69
CA LEU A 44 3.34 -0.82 15.89
C LEU A 44 4.24 -1.97 15.42
N GLY A 45 4.63 -1.94 14.15
CA GLY A 45 5.56 -2.92 13.61
C GLY A 45 4.96 -4.25 13.16
N GLU A 46 3.65 -4.45 13.30
CA GLU A 46 2.96 -5.64 12.78
C GLU A 46 2.98 -5.71 11.27
N VAL A 47 3.34 -6.88 10.73
CA VAL A 47 3.35 -7.14 9.29
C VAL A 47 1.94 -6.95 8.74
N LEU A 48 1.79 -6.03 7.79
CA LEU A 48 0.53 -5.89 7.07
C LEU A 48 0.29 -7.16 6.25
N SER A 49 -0.94 -7.68 6.28
CA SER A 49 -1.45 -8.59 5.27
C SER A 49 -1.04 -8.13 3.87
N THR A 50 -0.45 -9.03 3.09
CA THR A 50 0.24 -8.73 1.83
C THR A 50 -0.64 -7.88 0.91
N PRO A 51 -0.22 -6.63 0.59
CA PRO A 51 -0.84 -5.82 -0.44
C PRO A 51 -0.82 -6.50 -1.80
N LEU A 52 -1.71 -6.11 -2.70
CA LEU A 52 -1.83 -6.69 -4.04
C LEU A 52 -1.89 -5.58 -5.07
N ILE A 53 -1.40 -5.85 -6.28
CA ILE A 53 -1.61 -4.95 -7.42
C ILE A 53 -2.95 -5.29 -8.07
N GLY A 54 -3.78 -4.26 -8.28
CA GLY A 54 -4.97 -4.32 -9.12
C GLY A 54 -4.67 -3.71 -10.47
N GLU A 55 -4.63 -4.55 -11.50
CA GLU A 55 -4.53 -4.16 -12.92
C GLU A 55 -5.76 -3.36 -13.38
N PRO A 56 -5.67 -2.63 -14.52
CA PRO A 56 -6.84 -2.10 -15.19
C PRO A 56 -7.94 -3.14 -15.38
N LEU A 57 -9.20 -2.73 -15.19
CA LEU A 57 -10.40 -3.56 -15.20
C LEU A 57 -10.49 -4.62 -14.07
N ILE A 58 -9.63 -4.51 -13.05
CA ILE A 58 -9.82 -5.19 -11.76
C ILE A 58 -10.53 -4.27 -10.78
N GLY A 59 -11.70 -4.72 -10.32
CA GLY A 59 -12.46 -4.14 -9.21
C GLY A 59 -12.18 -4.85 -7.89
N TYR A 60 -12.68 -4.29 -6.78
CA TYR A 60 -12.55 -4.87 -5.45
C TYR A 60 -13.74 -4.51 -4.56
N THR A 61 -14.06 -5.36 -3.59
CA THR A 61 -15.09 -5.07 -2.57
C THR A 61 -14.54 -4.17 -1.48
N GLN A 62 -15.42 -3.58 -0.66
CA GLN A 62 -15.04 -2.74 0.50
C GLN A 62 -14.26 -3.48 1.60
N SER A 63 -14.03 -4.79 1.44
CA SER A 63 -13.08 -5.56 2.26
C SER A 63 -11.62 -5.14 2.03
N PHE A 64 -11.36 -4.40 0.96
CA PHE A 64 -10.07 -3.80 0.62
C PHE A 64 -10.19 -2.28 0.50
N ILE A 65 -9.08 -1.61 0.72
CA ILE A 65 -8.87 -0.22 0.33
C ILE A 65 -7.99 -0.17 -0.92
N GLY A 66 -8.26 0.79 -1.80
CA GLY A 66 -7.40 1.11 -2.94
C GLY A 66 -6.51 2.29 -2.59
N ILE A 67 -5.22 2.17 -2.88
CA ILE A 67 -4.21 3.22 -2.75
C ILE A 67 -3.74 3.58 -4.15
N GLY A 68 -3.92 4.86 -4.49
CA GLY A 68 -3.56 5.45 -5.77
C GLY A 68 -4.45 5.03 -6.95
N SER A 69 -4.22 5.71 -8.06
CA SER A 69 -4.77 5.44 -9.40
C SER A 69 -3.65 5.74 -10.40
N PHE A 70 -2.85 4.72 -10.71
CA PHE A 70 -1.61 4.85 -11.48
C PHE A 70 -1.81 4.53 -12.96
N ASP A 71 -1.04 5.20 -13.81
CA ASP A 71 -1.07 4.99 -15.26
C ASP A 71 -0.26 3.78 -15.69
N THR A 72 0.81 3.48 -14.94
CA THR A 72 1.74 2.41 -15.29
C THR A 72 1.82 1.34 -14.20
N GLU A 73 2.17 0.13 -14.60
CA GLU A 73 2.51 -0.95 -13.67
C GLU A 73 3.71 -0.54 -12.79
N TYR A 74 4.68 0.17 -13.36
CA TYR A 74 5.86 0.66 -12.66
C TYR A 74 5.49 1.51 -11.44
N GLU A 75 4.61 2.50 -11.61
CA GLU A 75 4.13 3.36 -10.52
C GLU A 75 3.41 2.56 -9.43
N ALA A 76 2.59 1.57 -9.82
CA ALA A 76 1.91 0.71 -8.86
C ALA A 76 2.90 -0.20 -8.09
N ILE A 77 3.94 -0.69 -8.76
CA ILE A 77 5.04 -1.45 -8.15
C ILE A 77 5.88 -0.55 -7.21
N ALA A 78 6.13 0.69 -7.58
CA ALA A 78 6.80 1.66 -6.72
C ALA A 78 5.98 1.94 -5.46
N ALA A 79 4.67 2.20 -5.63
CA ALA A 79 3.76 2.44 -4.52
C ALA A 79 3.61 1.24 -3.57
N ILE A 80 3.53 0.01 -4.10
CA ILE A 80 3.46 -1.19 -3.23
C ILE A 80 4.77 -1.41 -2.46
N LYS A 81 5.93 -1.11 -3.05
CA LYS A 81 7.22 -1.13 -2.33
C LYS A 81 7.26 -0.07 -1.23
N TYR A 82 6.77 1.13 -1.50
CA TYR A 82 6.66 2.19 -0.49
C TYR A 82 5.77 1.76 0.68
N ILE A 83 4.59 1.19 0.43
CA ILE A 83 3.69 0.70 1.49
C ILE A 83 4.34 -0.42 2.32
N LYS A 84 5.20 -1.24 1.70
CA LYS A 84 5.95 -2.31 2.39
C LYS A 84 7.12 -1.80 3.23
N SER A 85 7.63 -0.60 2.94
CA SER A 85 8.77 0.02 3.64
C SER A 85 8.50 0.16 5.13
N LYS A 86 9.55 0.01 5.96
CA LYS A 86 9.46 0.25 7.39
C LYS A 86 9.13 1.72 7.68
N PHE A 87 9.67 2.64 6.86
CA PHE A 87 9.37 4.07 6.92
C PHE A 87 7.85 4.36 6.83
N ALA A 88 7.16 3.87 5.80
CA ALA A 88 5.72 4.13 5.68
C ALA A 88 4.94 3.45 6.81
N ARG A 89 5.38 2.26 7.23
CA ARG A 89 4.69 1.47 8.26
C ARG A 89 4.86 2.01 9.67
N VAL A 90 5.99 2.62 10.02
CA VAL A 90 6.14 3.27 11.33
C VAL A 90 5.19 4.47 11.43
N ILE A 91 5.05 5.25 10.35
CA ILE A 91 4.16 6.41 10.29
C ILE A 91 2.69 5.98 10.31
N LEU A 92 2.35 4.90 9.58
CA LEU A 92 1.02 4.31 9.65
C LEU A 92 0.64 3.92 11.10
N GLY A 93 1.60 3.36 11.84
CA GLY A 93 1.42 2.94 13.22
C GLY A 93 1.10 4.08 14.20
N VAL A 94 1.38 5.34 13.85
CA VAL A 94 1.03 6.50 14.68
C VAL A 94 -0.48 6.65 14.84
N LEU A 95 -1.25 6.34 13.80
CA LEU A 95 -2.71 6.49 13.79
C LEU A 95 -3.46 5.17 13.79
N LYS A 96 -2.85 4.10 13.24
CA LYS A 96 -3.50 2.80 13.12
C LYS A 96 -3.41 2.01 14.43
N VAL A 97 -4.17 2.44 15.43
CA VAL A 97 -4.23 1.82 16.77
C VAL A 97 -5.25 0.67 16.88
N THR A 98 -5.96 0.35 15.78
CA THR A 98 -6.91 -0.77 15.72
C THR A 98 -6.69 -1.63 14.47
N GLN A 99 -7.50 -2.69 14.31
CA GLN A 99 -7.47 -3.53 13.11
C GLN A 99 -7.98 -2.81 11.86
N ASP A 100 -8.84 -1.79 12.01
CA ASP A 100 -9.41 -1.08 10.87
C ASP A 100 -8.34 -0.19 10.21
N ASN A 101 -8.39 -0.16 8.88
CA ASN A 101 -7.42 0.48 8.02
C ASN A 101 -8.18 1.44 7.08
N ASP A 102 -8.91 2.38 7.67
CA ASP A 102 -9.66 3.38 6.93
C ASP A 102 -8.73 4.44 6.30
N ARG A 103 -9.26 5.31 5.45
CA ARG A 103 -8.46 6.34 4.77
C ARG A 103 -7.74 7.29 5.76
N GLY A 104 -8.37 7.58 6.90
CA GLY A 104 -7.89 8.54 7.88
C GLY A 104 -6.58 8.13 8.55
N VAL A 105 -6.30 6.83 8.71
CA VAL A 105 -5.05 6.37 9.33
C VAL A 105 -3.82 6.56 8.43
N TRP A 106 -4.01 6.76 7.12
CA TRP A 106 -2.92 7.00 6.16
C TRP A 106 -2.52 8.47 6.05
N LYS A 107 -3.23 9.39 6.73
CA LYS A 107 -3.11 10.85 6.50
C LYS A 107 -1.74 11.45 6.81
N LEU A 108 -0.93 10.79 7.66
CA LEU A 108 0.40 11.29 8.04
C LEU A 108 1.51 10.76 7.12
N ILE A 109 1.22 9.77 6.28
CA ILE A 109 2.22 9.14 5.42
C ILE A 109 2.54 10.09 4.27
N PRO A 110 3.80 10.53 4.09
CA PRO A 110 4.15 11.48 3.05
C PRO A 110 3.92 10.94 1.63
N LEU A 111 3.24 11.72 0.79
CA LEU A 111 3.06 11.38 -0.62
C LEU A 111 4.41 11.41 -1.35
N GLN A 112 4.70 10.37 -2.13
CA GLN A 112 5.89 10.30 -2.97
C GLN A 112 5.54 10.48 -4.45
N ASP A 113 6.54 10.87 -5.23
CA ASP A 113 6.50 10.68 -6.68
C ASP A 113 6.85 9.22 -6.99
N PHE A 114 5.97 8.52 -7.71
CA PHE A 114 6.16 7.12 -8.11
C PHE A 114 6.53 6.98 -9.58
N THR A 115 6.70 8.10 -10.30
CA THR A 115 7.13 8.11 -11.69
C THR A 115 8.62 7.77 -11.81
N PRO A 116 9.11 7.42 -13.01
CA PRO A 116 10.53 7.19 -13.24
C PRO A 116 11.44 8.41 -13.00
N SER A 117 10.88 9.62 -12.88
CA SER A 117 11.62 10.86 -12.57
C SER A 117 11.74 11.16 -11.07
N SER A 118 11.23 10.26 -10.22
CA SER A 118 11.31 10.34 -8.77
C SER A 118 12.75 10.51 -8.26
N ASP A 119 12.90 11.19 -7.13
CA ASP A 119 14.15 11.29 -6.38
C ASP A 119 14.53 9.98 -5.65
N ILE A 120 13.54 9.10 -5.44
CA ILE A 120 13.73 7.73 -4.96
C ILE A 120 13.84 6.78 -6.15
N ASP A 121 14.89 5.95 -6.17
CA ASP A 121 15.03 4.84 -7.10
C ASP A 121 14.16 3.65 -6.65
N TRP A 122 12.96 3.59 -7.23
CA TRP A 122 11.98 2.53 -6.98
C TRP A 122 12.35 1.17 -7.58
N SER A 123 13.42 1.08 -8.39
CA SER A 123 13.89 -0.20 -8.93
C SER A 123 14.54 -1.07 -7.85
N LYS A 124 14.98 -0.47 -6.74
CA LYS A 124 15.71 -1.12 -5.64
C LYS A 124 14.84 -2.01 -4.76
N SER A 125 15.49 -2.77 -3.87
CA SER A 125 14.80 -3.56 -2.85
C SER A 125 14.08 -2.67 -1.83
N VAL A 126 13.14 -3.24 -1.05
CA VAL A 126 12.41 -2.48 -0.01
C VAL A 126 13.38 -1.91 1.03
N HIS A 127 14.38 -2.69 1.45
CA HIS A 127 15.40 -2.21 2.38
C HIS A 127 16.22 -1.04 1.82
N GLU A 128 16.68 -1.11 0.58
CA GLU A 128 17.39 0.01 -0.06
C GLU A 128 16.48 1.24 -0.24
N ILE A 129 15.18 1.05 -0.44
CA ILE A 129 14.20 2.14 -0.47
C ILE A 129 14.04 2.77 0.92
N ASP A 130 13.98 1.98 1.99
CA ASP A 130 13.98 2.50 3.37
C ASP A 130 15.21 3.40 3.62
N LEU A 131 16.40 2.96 3.23
CA LEU A 131 17.63 3.77 3.34
C LEU A 131 17.56 5.08 2.55
N GLN A 132 16.95 5.07 1.36
CA GLN A 132 16.74 6.30 0.57
C GLN A 132 15.75 7.24 1.26
N LEU A 133 14.65 6.70 1.81
CA LEU A 133 13.64 7.48 2.53
C LEU A 133 14.20 8.09 3.81
N TYR A 134 15.00 7.35 4.59
CA TYR A 134 15.64 7.86 5.80
C TYR A 134 16.52 9.07 5.48
N ARG A 135 17.32 8.98 4.41
CA ARG A 135 18.15 10.10 3.94
C ARG A 135 17.33 11.28 3.45
N LYS A 136 16.29 11.02 2.64
CA LYS A 136 15.39 12.05 2.10
C LYS A 136 14.72 12.87 3.19
N TYR A 137 14.29 12.21 4.26
CA TYR A 137 13.60 12.84 5.39
C TYR A 137 14.52 13.27 6.52
N GLY A 138 15.84 13.07 6.38
CA GLY A 138 16.84 13.55 7.34
C GLY A 138 16.77 12.87 8.71
N LEU A 139 16.40 11.59 8.74
CA LEU A 139 16.32 10.84 9.99
C LEU A 139 17.70 10.67 10.61
N ASP A 140 17.77 10.78 11.94
CA ASP A 140 18.98 10.52 12.70
C ASP A 140 19.17 9.02 13.02
N GLU A 141 20.33 8.66 13.56
CA GLU A 141 20.66 7.27 13.89
C GLU A 141 19.69 6.66 14.92
N ASN A 142 19.23 7.44 15.90
CA ASN A 142 18.30 6.93 16.92
C ASN A 142 16.92 6.67 16.32
N GLU A 143 16.45 7.53 15.42
CA GLU A 143 15.19 7.35 14.70
C GLU A 143 15.24 6.13 13.78
N ILE A 144 16.35 5.95 13.05
CA ILE A 144 16.57 4.77 12.20
C ILE A 144 16.58 3.50 13.06
N ASP A 145 17.37 3.48 14.14
CA ASP A 145 17.45 2.34 15.05
C ASP A 145 16.10 1.99 15.67
N PHE A 146 15.30 3.00 16.03
CA PHE A 146 13.93 2.81 16.51
C PHE A 146 13.08 2.10 15.46
N ILE A 147 13.09 2.57 14.20
CA ILE A 147 12.31 1.96 13.12
C ILE A 147 12.76 0.52 12.87
N GLU A 148 14.07 0.30 12.74
CA GLU A 148 14.64 -1.00 12.41
C GLU A 148 14.37 -2.05 13.50
N SER A 149 14.39 -1.65 14.77
CA SER A 149 14.13 -2.52 15.92
C SER A 149 12.64 -2.78 16.19
N HIS A 150 11.75 -1.86 15.83
CA HIS A 150 10.32 -1.97 16.12
C HIS A 150 9.48 -2.45 14.94
N VAL A 151 9.94 -2.28 13.70
CA VAL A 151 9.18 -2.65 12.50
C VAL A 151 9.79 -3.85 11.78
N LYS A 152 9.02 -4.94 11.70
CA LYS A 152 9.46 -6.15 10.99
C LYS A 152 9.45 -5.95 9.47
N GLU A 153 10.49 -6.47 8.83
CA GLU A 153 10.62 -6.51 7.37
C GLU A 153 9.43 -7.22 6.70
N MET A 154 9.11 -6.77 5.49
CA MET A 154 8.15 -7.44 4.61
C MET A 154 8.86 -7.94 3.36
N ALA A 155 8.62 -9.20 3.01
CA ALA A 155 8.98 -9.77 1.72
C ALA A 155 7.97 -9.35 0.63
#